data_AF-A0A2G8JYU8-F1
#
_entry.id   AF-A0A2G8JYU8-F1
#
_cell.length_a   1.000
_cell.length_b   1.000
_cell.length_c   1.000
_cell.angle_alpha   90.00
_cell.angle_beta   90.00
_cell.angle_gamma   90.00
#
_symmetry.space_group_name_H-M   'P 1'
#
loop_
_entity.id
_entity.type
_entity.pdbx_description
1 polymer ?
#
loop_
_entity_poly.entity_id
_entity_poly.type
_entity_poly.pdbx_seq_one_letter_code
_entity_poly.pdbx_strand_id
1 'polypeptide(L)'
;MSCKCLLVFGRPNCGGLGYRIWMWRHDVSNFQRNFHRTFGGFGPPSKVADSYRLHRVNKAVEEMSETDHQDDESADGKAGSLLKQNRFGDRGQLTGTIERLVEDMIHQSVEHGDFEDLPGRGKPIPPKPVSPYIDIHQYNLNRVLKNNGAAPEFVTLEREAKEDLAECKSRLFRERLKLGPEPLNDFNRKKLAGLVSEFSDEVKGVNKIIVNFNLSVPSLRLQKALLRPERELEKVLDRYKEHAKSMKVSEDATRIEEPKITNQKHQKVYTESVY
;
A
#
# COMPACT_ATOMS: atom_id res chain seq x y z
N MET A 1 14.27 -9.02 -56.76
CA MET A 1 14.70 -9.29 -55.36
C MET A 1 13.45 -9.22 -54.51
N SER A 2 12.95 -10.21 -53.78
CA SER A 2 13.17 -11.65 -53.63
C SER A 2 11.91 -12.16 -52.91
N CYS A 3 11.16 -13.12 -53.47
CA CYS A 3 11.02 -14.51 -53.00
C CYS A 3 10.37 -14.65 -51.60
N LYS A 4 9.25 -15.37 -51.39
CA LYS A 4 9.09 -16.85 -51.41
C LYS A 4 7.58 -17.13 -51.20
N CYS A 5 6.85 -17.89 -52.00
CA CYS A 5 6.89 -19.32 -52.36
C CYS A 5 5.50 -19.91 -52.05
N LEU A 6 4.71 -20.04 -53.11
CA LEU A 6 3.61 -20.98 -53.24
C LEU A 6 4.14 -22.39 -53.58
N LEU A 7 3.25 -23.39 -53.47
CA LEU A 7 3.34 -24.81 -53.89
C LEU A 7 3.96 -25.74 -52.82
N VAL A 8 3.40 -26.92 -52.50
CA VAL A 8 3.10 -28.06 -53.41
C VAL A 8 2.17 -29.09 -52.71
N PHE A 9 1.15 -29.56 -53.46
CA PHE A 9 0.54 -30.91 -53.62
C PHE A 9 0.18 -31.84 -52.45
N GLY A 10 -0.99 -32.50 -52.62
CA GLY A 10 -1.21 -33.88 -52.17
C GLY A 10 -2.67 -34.34 -52.03
N ARG A 11 -3.34 -34.75 -53.13
CA ARG A 11 -4.50 -35.68 -53.14
C ARG A 11 -3.99 -37.10 -52.79
N PRO A 12 -4.78 -38.06 -52.23
CA PRO A 12 -5.91 -38.64 -52.96
C PRO A 12 -7.09 -39.21 -52.16
N ASN A 13 -8.07 -39.61 -52.97
CA ASN A 13 -9.29 -40.39 -52.72
C ASN A 13 -9.10 -41.73 -51.97
N CYS A 14 -10.18 -42.12 -51.30
CA CYS A 14 -10.70 -43.49 -51.09
C CYS A 14 -9.88 -44.51 -50.27
N GLY A 15 -10.39 -44.80 -49.08
CA GLY A 15 -10.14 -46.03 -48.32
C GLY A 15 -11.07 -46.06 -47.12
N GLY A 16 -12.06 -46.96 -47.14
CA GLY A 16 -13.17 -46.98 -46.20
C GLY A 16 -12.79 -47.32 -44.75
N LEU A 17 -13.66 -46.90 -43.83
CA LEU A 17 -14.19 -47.65 -42.69
C LEU A 17 -15.21 -46.72 -41.98
N GLY A 18 -16.19 -47.32 -41.29
CA GLY A 18 -17.35 -46.65 -40.67
C GLY A 18 -16.98 -45.41 -39.85
N TYR A 19 -17.90 -44.51 -39.54
CA TYR A 19 -19.03 -44.81 -38.65
C TYR A 19 -20.25 -43.96 -39.00
N ARG A 20 -21.41 -44.62 -39.09
CA ARG A 20 -22.73 -43.99 -38.91
C ARG A 20 -22.88 -43.68 -37.43
N ILE A 21 -23.04 -42.41 -37.06
CA ILE A 21 -23.83 -42.03 -35.89
C ILE A 21 -24.83 -40.99 -36.37
N TRP A 22 -26.06 -41.45 -36.52
CA TRP A 22 -27.23 -40.60 -36.64
C TRP A 22 -27.39 -39.85 -35.32
N MET A 23 -27.31 -38.52 -35.33
CA MET A 23 -27.83 -37.73 -34.22
C MET A 23 -28.74 -36.64 -34.79
N TRP A 24 -29.99 -36.72 -34.34
CA TRP A 24 -31.16 -36.00 -34.84
C TRP A 24 -30.97 -34.48 -34.83
N ARG A 25 -31.21 -33.84 -35.98
CA ARG A 25 -31.13 -32.39 -36.20
C ARG A 25 -32.25 -31.58 -35.52
N HIS A 26 -33.04 -32.20 -34.63
CA HIS A 26 -34.22 -31.59 -34.03
C HIS A 26 -34.05 -31.14 -32.56
N ASP A 27 -32.92 -31.47 -31.92
CA ASP A 27 -32.70 -31.12 -30.50
C ASP A 27 -31.90 -29.82 -30.27
N VAL A 28 -31.07 -29.42 -31.24
CA VAL A 28 -30.20 -28.23 -31.10
C VAL A 28 -31.02 -26.92 -31.04
N SER A 29 -32.12 -26.86 -31.77
CA SER A 29 -32.99 -25.69 -31.85
C SER A 29 -33.77 -25.44 -30.56
N ASN A 30 -34.14 -26.51 -29.84
CA ASN A 30 -34.85 -26.40 -28.56
C ASN A 30 -33.88 -26.11 -27.42
N PHE A 31 -32.66 -26.64 -27.46
CA PHE A 31 -31.61 -26.28 -26.51
C PHE A 31 -31.25 -24.79 -26.61
N GLN A 32 -31.02 -24.25 -27.81
CA GLN A 32 -30.77 -22.81 -28.00
C GLN A 32 -31.94 -21.91 -27.57
N ARG A 33 -33.19 -22.34 -27.80
CA ARG A 33 -34.39 -21.59 -27.39
C ARG A 33 -34.61 -21.59 -25.88
N ASN A 34 -34.35 -22.71 -25.18
CA ASN A 34 -34.47 -22.75 -23.72
C ASN A 34 -33.31 -22.06 -23.01
N PHE A 35 -32.10 -22.05 -23.60
CA PHE A 35 -30.94 -21.32 -23.07
C PHE A 35 -31.14 -19.80 -23.09
N HIS A 36 -31.79 -19.28 -24.13
CA HIS A 36 -32.05 -17.84 -24.31
C HIS A 36 -33.03 -17.25 -23.29
N ARG A 37 -33.84 -18.10 -22.63
CA ARG A 37 -34.93 -17.67 -21.75
C ARG A 37 -34.53 -17.59 -20.27
N THR A 38 -33.48 -18.29 -19.87
CA THR A 38 -33.08 -18.43 -18.45
C THR A 38 -31.83 -17.64 -18.10
N PHE A 39 -30.89 -17.43 -19.03
CA PHE A 39 -29.62 -16.78 -18.72
C PHE A 39 -29.32 -15.69 -19.75
N GLY A 40 -29.83 -14.50 -19.50
CA GLY A 40 -29.54 -13.31 -20.31
C GLY A 40 -28.06 -12.94 -20.23
N GLY A 41 -27.28 -13.36 -21.23
CA GLY A 41 -25.89 -12.95 -21.39
C GLY A 41 -25.34 -13.32 -22.76
N PHE A 42 -25.20 -12.34 -23.64
CA PHE A 42 -24.54 -12.50 -24.94
C PHE A 42 -23.03 -12.42 -24.73
N GLY A 43 -22.29 -13.52 -24.95
CA GLY A 43 -20.83 -13.53 -24.82
C GLY A 43 -20.17 -14.78 -25.39
N PRO A 44 -18.88 -14.71 -25.75
CA PRO A 44 -18.13 -15.85 -26.27
C PRO A 44 -18.07 -16.99 -25.23
N PRO A 45 -17.99 -18.26 -25.66
CA PRO A 45 -18.14 -19.44 -24.80
C PRO A 45 -17.19 -19.50 -23.59
N SER A 46 -16.02 -18.85 -23.65
CA SER A 46 -15.12 -18.72 -22.50
C SER A 46 -15.74 -17.97 -21.31
N LYS A 47 -16.50 -16.90 -21.58
CA LYS A 47 -17.16 -16.10 -20.53
C LYS A 47 -18.39 -16.82 -19.95
N VAL A 48 -18.98 -17.74 -20.70
CA VAL A 48 -20.09 -18.58 -20.23
C VAL A 48 -19.61 -19.59 -19.20
N ALA A 49 -18.42 -20.18 -19.40
CA ALA A 49 -17.80 -21.09 -18.44
C ALA A 49 -17.50 -20.41 -17.09
N ASP A 50 -17.05 -19.16 -17.11
CA ASP A 50 -16.80 -18.38 -15.90
C ASP A 50 -18.09 -18.03 -15.16
N SER A 51 -19.16 -17.69 -15.90
CA SER A 51 -20.49 -17.47 -15.29
C SER A 51 -21.05 -18.74 -14.63
N TYR A 52 -20.84 -19.91 -15.26
CA TYR A 52 -21.28 -21.20 -14.71
C TYR A 52 -20.47 -21.58 -13.48
N ARG A 53 -19.17 -21.30 -13.47
CA ARG A 53 -18.33 -21.42 -12.26
C ARG A 53 -18.83 -20.54 -11.14
N LEU A 54 -19.08 -19.26 -11.42
CA LEU A 54 -19.56 -18.30 -10.43
C LEU A 54 -20.94 -18.69 -9.89
N HIS A 55 -21.84 -19.14 -10.76
CA HIS A 55 -23.17 -19.60 -10.36
C HIS A 55 -23.11 -20.86 -9.48
N ARG A 56 -22.22 -21.81 -9.77
CA ARG A 56 -22.01 -22.98 -8.90
C ARG A 56 -21.44 -22.61 -7.52
N VAL A 57 -20.53 -21.65 -7.46
CA VAL A 57 -20.00 -21.16 -6.18
C VAL A 57 -21.11 -20.48 -5.37
N ASN A 58 -21.87 -19.59 -6.00
CA ASN A 58 -22.98 -18.89 -5.33
C ASN A 58 -24.05 -19.87 -4.83
N LYS A 59 -24.38 -20.90 -5.62
CA LYS A 59 -25.35 -21.92 -5.22
C LYS A 59 -24.85 -22.78 -4.05
N ALA A 60 -23.55 -23.13 -4.01
CA ALA A 60 -22.97 -23.85 -2.89
C ALA A 60 -22.95 -23.01 -1.60
N VAL A 61 -22.73 -21.69 -1.71
CA VAL A 61 -22.81 -20.76 -0.57
C VAL A 61 -24.25 -20.64 -0.06
N GLU A 62 -25.23 -20.57 -0.96
CA GLU A 62 -26.66 -20.52 -0.62
C GLU A 62 -27.09 -21.81 0.11
N GLU A 63 -26.68 -22.98 -0.38
CA GLU A 63 -26.95 -24.29 0.24
C GLU A 63 -26.28 -24.43 1.63
N MET A 64 -25.06 -23.92 1.80
CA MET A 64 -24.41 -23.84 3.13
C MET A 64 -25.19 -22.93 4.08
N SER A 65 -25.67 -21.77 3.60
CA SER A 65 -26.47 -20.85 4.42
C SER A 65 -27.85 -21.40 4.80
N GLU A 66 -28.45 -22.21 3.92
CA GLU A 66 -29.73 -22.88 4.19
C GLU A 66 -29.58 -23.97 5.27
N THR A 67 -28.40 -24.57 5.39
CA THR A 67 -28.12 -25.61 6.41
C THR A 67 -28.01 -24.98 7.80
N ASP A 68 -27.41 -23.79 7.90
CA ASP A 68 -27.31 -23.03 9.17
C ASP A 68 -28.69 -22.56 9.68
N HIS A 69 -29.71 -22.45 8.82
CA HIS A 69 -31.07 -22.07 9.22
C HIS A 69 -31.89 -23.21 9.86
N GLN A 70 -31.44 -24.47 9.76
CA GLN A 70 -32.15 -25.60 10.38
C GLN A 70 -31.81 -25.79 11.86
N ASP A 71 -30.67 -25.27 12.32
CA ASP A 71 -30.26 -25.38 13.72
C ASP A 71 -30.88 -24.30 14.64
N ASP A 72 -31.50 -23.25 14.07
CA ASP A 72 -32.15 -22.15 14.80
C ASP A 72 -33.69 -22.27 14.92
N GLU A 73 -34.34 -23.27 14.31
CA GLU A 73 -35.80 -23.49 14.42
C GLU A 73 -36.21 -24.25 15.70
N SER A 74 -35.72 -23.82 16.86
CA SER A 74 -36.24 -24.21 18.16
C SER A 74 -36.44 -23.01 19.09
N ALA A 75 -37.02 -21.92 18.58
CA ALA A 75 -37.67 -20.90 19.40
C ALA A 75 -38.72 -20.10 18.60
N ASP A 76 -39.99 -20.44 18.82
CA ASP A 76 -41.16 -19.55 18.83
C ASP A 76 -41.49 -18.62 17.63
N GLY A 77 -42.48 -19.06 16.83
CA GLY A 77 -43.75 -18.34 16.73
C GLY A 77 -43.86 -17.06 15.87
N LYS A 78 -44.24 -17.25 14.60
CA LYS A 78 -45.16 -16.42 13.77
C LYS A 78 -45.01 -14.88 13.76
N ALA A 79 -44.55 -14.34 12.63
CA ALA A 79 -45.29 -13.34 11.83
C ALA A 79 -44.53 -13.01 10.55
N GLY A 80 -45.21 -13.13 9.40
CA GLY A 80 -44.64 -12.71 8.12
C GLY A 80 -44.43 -11.20 8.08
N SER A 81 -43.26 -10.78 7.60
CA SER A 81 -43.04 -9.43 7.09
C SER A 81 -42.25 -9.50 5.78
N LEU A 82 -43.02 -9.44 4.68
CA LEU A 82 -42.52 -8.99 3.39
C LEU A 82 -41.91 -7.58 3.52
N LEU A 83 -40.90 -7.32 2.68
CA LEU A 83 -40.19 -6.05 2.47
C LEU A 83 -39.05 -5.77 3.46
N LYS A 84 -37.80 -5.93 2.99
CA LYS A 84 -36.99 -4.83 2.45
C LYS A 84 -35.59 -5.35 2.11
N GLN A 85 -35.24 -5.35 0.82
CA GLN A 85 -33.85 -5.48 0.39
C GLN A 85 -33.07 -4.27 0.91
N ASN A 86 -32.54 -4.42 2.10
CA ASN A 86 -31.41 -3.64 2.57
C ASN A 86 -30.20 -4.54 2.40
N ARG A 87 -29.29 -4.18 1.49
CA ARG A 87 -27.94 -4.73 1.42
C ARG A 87 -27.12 -4.21 2.61
N PHE A 88 -27.52 -4.60 3.80
CA PHE A 88 -26.76 -4.53 5.06
C PHE A 88 -26.46 -5.95 5.58
N GLY A 89 -26.45 -6.95 4.69
CA GLY A 89 -26.09 -8.33 5.03
C GLY A 89 -24.60 -8.54 4.78
N ASP A 90 -23.80 -8.35 5.83
CA ASP A 90 -22.50 -9.01 6.04
C ASP A 90 -21.89 -8.67 7.42
N ARG A 91 -22.36 -7.58 8.05
CA ARG A 91 -21.77 -7.11 9.32
C ARG A 91 -22.04 -8.01 10.54
N GLY A 92 -23.11 -8.82 10.52
CA GLY A 92 -23.46 -9.71 11.64
C GLY A 92 -22.67 -11.03 11.67
N GLN A 93 -22.21 -11.52 10.51
CA GLN A 93 -21.41 -12.75 10.41
C GLN A 93 -19.94 -12.47 10.80
N LEU A 94 -19.43 -11.30 10.40
CA LEU A 94 -18.09 -10.84 10.79
C LEU A 94 -17.96 -10.60 12.30
N THR A 95 -19.01 -10.14 12.99
CA THR A 95 -18.95 -9.92 14.45
C THR A 95 -18.87 -11.25 15.20
N GLY A 96 -19.67 -12.26 14.84
CA GLY A 96 -19.63 -13.56 15.51
C GLY A 96 -18.32 -14.31 15.28
N THR A 97 -17.74 -14.20 14.08
CA THR A 97 -16.42 -14.80 13.79
C THR A 97 -15.29 -14.13 14.57
N ILE A 98 -15.30 -12.80 14.71
CA ILE A 98 -14.34 -12.07 15.53
C ILE A 98 -14.50 -12.44 17.01
N GLU A 99 -15.72 -12.48 17.52
CA GLU A 99 -16.01 -12.87 18.91
C GLU A 99 -15.45 -14.26 19.23
N ARG A 100 -15.69 -15.25 18.36
CA ARG A 100 -15.15 -16.60 18.53
C ARG A 100 -13.62 -16.62 18.49
N LEU A 101 -13.00 -15.90 17.56
CA LEU A 101 -11.53 -15.81 17.49
C LEU A 101 -10.93 -15.18 18.75
N VAL A 102 -11.59 -14.15 19.31
CA VAL A 102 -11.16 -13.51 20.56
C VAL A 102 -11.28 -14.49 21.73
N GLU A 103 -12.37 -15.24 21.82
CA GLU A 103 -12.56 -16.23 22.88
C GLU A 103 -11.52 -17.37 22.80
N ASP A 104 -11.25 -17.86 21.58
CA ASP A 104 -10.20 -18.86 21.34
C ASP A 104 -8.81 -18.35 21.79
N MET A 105 -8.49 -17.08 21.52
CA MET A 105 -7.24 -16.46 21.98
C MET A 105 -7.19 -16.33 23.51
N ILE A 106 -8.31 -15.96 24.15
CA ILE A 106 -8.39 -15.86 25.61
C ILE A 106 -8.14 -17.24 26.23
N HIS A 107 -8.81 -18.28 25.73
CA HIS A 107 -8.63 -19.65 26.22
C HIS A 107 -7.19 -20.13 26.04
N GLN A 108 -6.57 -19.90 24.87
CA GLN A 108 -5.17 -20.23 24.64
C GLN A 108 -4.24 -19.54 25.65
N SER A 109 -4.42 -18.23 25.90
CA SER A 109 -3.61 -17.51 26.89
C SER A 109 -3.85 -17.98 28.33
N VAL A 110 -5.06 -18.44 28.67
CA VAL A 110 -5.34 -19.07 29.98
C VAL A 110 -4.63 -20.42 30.08
N GLU A 111 -4.69 -21.26 29.06
CA GLU A 111 -4.01 -22.56 29.00
C GLU A 111 -2.48 -22.41 29.07
N HIS A 112 -1.93 -21.39 28.41
CA HIS A 112 -0.51 -21.04 28.45
C HIS A 112 -0.07 -20.44 29.79
N GLY A 113 -1.01 -20.02 30.65
CA GLY A 113 -0.69 -19.40 31.94
C GLY A 113 -0.19 -17.95 31.83
N ASP A 114 -0.46 -17.25 30.72
CA ASP A 114 0.00 -15.87 30.47
C ASP A 114 -0.50 -14.88 31.55
N PHE A 115 -1.59 -15.24 32.23
CA PHE A 115 -2.19 -14.43 33.29
C PHE A 115 -1.59 -14.66 34.69
N GLU A 116 -0.73 -15.66 34.87
CA GLU A 116 -0.21 -16.02 36.20
C GLU A 116 0.94 -15.12 36.66
N ASP A 117 1.84 -14.70 35.78
CA ASP A 117 3.01 -13.87 36.10
C ASP A 117 2.86 -12.41 35.61
N LEU A 118 1.71 -11.80 35.89
CA LEU A 118 1.48 -10.41 35.51
C LEU A 118 2.10 -9.42 36.51
N PRO A 119 2.79 -8.36 36.03
CA PRO A 119 3.34 -7.34 36.90
C PRO A 119 2.22 -6.61 37.64
N GLY A 120 2.17 -6.77 38.97
CA GLY A 120 1.15 -6.16 39.82
C GLY A 120 -0.01 -7.08 40.22
N ARG A 121 0.07 -8.39 39.94
CA ARG A 121 -0.86 -9.39 40.50
C ARG A 121 -0.98 -9.23 42.02
N GLY A 122 -2.22 -9.17 42.52
CA GLY A 122 -2.53 -9.04 43.95
C GLY A 122 -2.32 -7.63 44.55
N LYS A 123 -1.85 -6.64 43.77
CA LYS A 123 -1.73 -5.25 44.23
C LYS A 123 -3.01 -4.46 43.90
N PRO A 124 -3.45 -3.53 44.76
CA PRO A 124 -4.57 -2.66 44.44
C PRO A 124 -4.26 -1.83 43.19
N ILE A 125 -5.28 -1.62 42.35
CA ILE A 125 -5.15 -0.83 41.13
C ILE A 125 -4.74 0.59 41.54
N PRO A 126 -3.65 1.16 40.97
CA PRO A 126 -3.21 2.50 41.34
C PRO A 126 -4.33 3.53 41.08
N PRO A 127 -4.44 4.58 41.92
CA PRO A 127 -5.44 5.61 41.75
C PRO A 127 -5.26 6.29 40.40
N LYS A 128 -6.37 6.47 39.68
CA LYS A 128 -6.36 6.99 38.31
C LYS A 128 -6.30 8.52 38.34
N PRO A 129 -5.44 9.16 37.52
CA PRO A 129 -5.54 10.60 37.28
C PRO A 129 -6.73 10.84 36.35
N VAL A 130 -7.92 11.03 36.90
CA VAL A 130 -9.16 11.17 36.11
C VAL A 130 -9.46 12.64 35.92
N SER A 131 -9.44 13.09 34.66
CA SER A 131 -10.20 14.29 34.27
C SER A 131 -11.68 14.01 34.57
N PRO A 132 -12.42 14.89 35.26
CA PRO A 132 -13.83 14.66 35.63
C PRO A 132 -14.77 14.34 34.46
N TYR A 133 -14.33 14.57 33.23
CA TYR A 133 -15.09 14.38 32.00
C TYR A 133 -14.88 13.01 31.34
N ILE A 134 -13.99 12.16 31.86
CA ILE A 134 -13.64 10.86 31.27
C ILE A 134 -14.09 9.76 32.22
N ASP A 135 -14.94 8.86 31.72
CA ASP A 135 -15.35 7.68 32.46
C ASP A 135 -14.21 6.66 32.62
N ILE A 136 -14.28 5.86 33.67
CA ILE A 136 -13.34 4.79 34.01
C ILE A 136 -13.19 3.79 32.86
N HIS A 137 -14.30 3.39 32.22
CA HIS A 137 -14.26 2.44 31.11
C HIS A 137 -13.54 3.03 29.90
N GLN A 138 -13.82 4.29 29.58
CA GLN A 138 -13.17 5.01 28.49
C GLN A 138 -11.66 5.19 28.73
N TYR A 139 -11.26 5.52 29.96
CA TYR A 139 -9.84 5.60 30.33
C TYR A 139 -9.13 4.26 30.16
N ASN A 140 -9.72 3.18 30.67
CA ASN A 140 -9.13 1.85 30.59
C ASN A 140 -8.98 1.40 29.13
N LEU A 141 -10.02 1.61 28.30
CA LEU A 141 -9.98 1.29 26.89
C LEU A 141 -8.88 2.08 26.18
N ASN A 142 -8.83 3.40 26.37
CA ASN A 142 -7.79 4.24 25.77
C ASN A 142 -6.38 3.82 26.20
N ARG A 143 -6.21 3.36 27.44
CA ARG A 143 -4.93 2.85 27.94
C ARG A 143 -4.54 1.55 27.23
N VAL A 144 -5.45 0.60 27.11
CA VAL A 144 -5.21 -0.67 26.39
C VAL A 144 -4.85 -0.40 24.93
N LEU A 145 -5.63 0.45 24.24
CA LEU A 145 -5.36 0.82 22.85
C LEU A 145 -3.98 1.46 22.68
N LYS A 146 -3.61 2.41 23.55
CA LYS A 146 -2.29 3.06 23.52
C LYS A 146 -1.15 2.07 23.77
N ASN A 147 -1.30 1.16 24.73
CA ASN A 147 -0.29 0.16 25.05
C ASN A 147 -0.06 -0.81 23.89
N ASN A 148 -1.12 -1.14 23.15
CA ASN A 148 -1.05 -1.99 21.96
C ASN A 148 -0.61 -1.23 20.69
N GLY A 149 -0.34 0.08 20.79
CA GLY A 149 0.02 0.90 19.62
C GLY A 149 -1.14 1.13 18.64
N ALA A 150 -2.38 0.87 19.05
CA ALA A 150 -3.57 1.13 18.24
C ALA A 150 -3.80 2.64 18.14
N ALA A 151 -3.56 3.19 16.96
CA ALA A 151 -3.77 4.60 16.66
C ALA A 151 -4.97 4.79 15.72
N PRO A 152 -5.71 5.90 15.86
CA PRO A 152 -6.71 6.27 14.85
C PRO A 152 -6.07 6.45 13.47
N GLU A 153 -6.84 6.16 12.43
CA GLU A 153 -6.39 6.21 11.02
C GLU A 153 -5.76 7.55 10.62
N PHE A 154 -6.33 8.68 11.07
CA PHE A 154 -5.75 9.99 10.75
C PHE A 154 -4.33 10.16 11.33
N VAL A 155 -3.99 9.51 12.45
CA VAL A 155 -2.63 9.58 13.02
C VAL A 155 -1.65 8.81 12.14
N THR A 156 -2.06 7.66 11.59
CA THR A 156 -1.23 6.88 10.67
C THR A 156 -1.03 7.62 9.35
N LEU A 157 -2.09 8.22 8.79
CA LEU A 157 -2.02 9.03 7.58
C LEU A 157 -1.14 10.28 7.75
N GLU A 158 -1.18 10.92 8.92
CA GLU A 158 -0.28 12.05 9.21
C GLU A 158 1.19 11.62 9.20
N ARG A 159 1.49 10.47 9.80
CA ARG A 159 2.85 9.94 9.85
C ARG A 159 3.33 9.61 8.43
N GLU A 160 2.53 8.89 7.67
CA GLU A 160 2.80 8.52 6.28
C GLU A 160 3.08 9.76 5.42
N ALA A 161 2.20 10.77 5.45
CA ALA A 161 2.41 12.01 4.69
C ALA A 161 3.70 12.75 5.07
N LYS A 162 4.13 12.70 6.34
CA LYS A 162 5.39 13.30 6.80
C LYS A 162 6.60 12.51 6.33
N GLU A 163 6.54 11.19 6.43
CA GLU A 163 7.60 10.27 6.02
C GLU A 163 7.81 10.37 4.50
N ASP A 164 6.74 10.29 3.71
CA ASP A 164 6.78 10.42 2.26
C ASP A 164 7.36 11.78 1.84
N LEU A 165 6.91 12.88 2.45
CA LEU A 165 7.43 14.21 2.14
C LEU A 165 8.92 14.32 2.47
N ALA A 166 9.36 13.75 3.60
CA ALA A 166 10.76 13.74 3.98
C ALA A 166 11.60 12.91 3.00
N GLU A 167 11.09 11.75 2.59
CA GLU A 167 11.72 10.89 1.59
C GLU A 167 11.87 11.61 0.25
N CYS A 168 10.79 12.20 -0.28
CA CYS A 168 10.78 12.97 -1.53
C CYS A 168 11.87 14.06 -1.52
N LYS A 169 11.93 14.83 -0.43
CA LYS A 169 12.95 15.89 -0.26
C LYS A 169 14.36 15.34 -0.18
N SER A 170 14.56 14.26 0.56
CA SER A 170 15.87 13.61 0.69
C SER A 170 16.35 13.01 -0.63
N ARG A 171 15.44 12.46 -1.44
CA ARG A 171 15.70 11.91 -2.76
C ARG A 171 16.17 13.00 -3.71
N LEU A 172 15.41 14.09 -3.82
CA LEU A 172 15.78 15.23 -4.65
C LEU A 172 17.11 15.86 -4.21
N PHE A 173 17.34 16.00 -2.90
CA PHE A 173 18.59 16.53 -2.36
C PHE A 173 19.79 15.64 -2.73
N ARG A 174 19.68 14.31 -2.57
CA ARG A 174 20.73 13.35 -2.96
C ARG A 174 21.02 13.41 -4.45
N GLU A 175 20.01 13.46 -5.29
CA GLU A 175 20.22 13.58 -6.75
C GLU A 175 20.85 14.92 -7.12
N ARG A 176 20.46 16.02 -6.47
CA ARG A 176 21.07 17.33 -6.70
C ARG A 176 22.55 17.36 -6.34
N LEU A 177 22.96 16.69 -5.26
CA LEU A 177 24.37 16.54 -4.88
C LEU A 177 25.18 15.84 -5.97
N LYS A 178 24.64 14.79 -6.61
CA LYS A 178 25.31 14.04 -7.68
C LYS A 178 25.57 14.88 -8.95
N LEU A 179 24.76 15.91 -9.20
CA LEU A 179 24.90 16.76 -10.39
C LEU A 179 26.11 17.72 -10.33
N GLY A 180 26.75 17.85 -9.16
CA GLY A 180 27.93 18.70 -8.96
C GLY A 180 27.62 20.18 -8.69
N PRO A 181 28.68 20.99 -8.48
CA PRO A 181 28.56 22.43 -8.21
C PRO A 181 28.06 23.19 -9.44
N GLU A 182 27.56 24.41 -9.20
CA GLU A 182 27.13 25.32 -10.25
C GLU A 182 28.34 26.02 -10.91
N PRO A 183 28.33 26.32 -12.23
CA PRO A 183 27.28 26.17 -13.24
C PRO A 183 27.12 24.73 -13.76
N LEU A 184 25.86 24.30 -13.92
CA LEU A 184 25.54 22.97 -14.45
C LEU A 184 25.82 22.87 -15.96
N ASN A 185 26.21 21.68 -16.41
CA ASN A 185 26.24 21.32 -17.84
C ASN A 185 24.80 21.21 -18.40
N ASP A 186 24.60 21.38 -19.70
CA ASP A 186 23.29 21.26 -20.38
C ASP A 186 22.64 19.89 -20.15
N PHE A 187 23.42 18.83 -20.14
CA PHE A 187 22.94 17.49 -19.79
C PHE A 187 22.38 17.44 -18.35
N ASN A 188 23.12 18.01 -17.40
CA ASN A 188 22.72 18.05 -16.00
C ASN A 188 21.52 18.97 -15.78
N ARG A 189 21.39 20.05 -16.55
CA ARG A 189 20.19 20.92 -16.56
C ARG A 189 18.95 20.14 -16.99
N LYS A 190 19.03 19.39 -18.10
CA LYS A 190 17.92 18.54 -18.55
C LYS A 190 17.56 17.47 -17.52
N LYS A 191 18.56 16.83 -16.93
CA LYS A 191 18.36 15.83 -15.87
C LYS A 191 17.68 16.43 -14.64
N LEU A 192 18.10 17.62 -14.21
CA LEU A 192 17.47 18.34 -13.10
C LEU A 192 16.00 18.68 -13.40
N ALA A 193 15.70 19.13 -14.61
CA ALA A 193 14.32 19.41 -15.02
C ALA A 193 13.42 18.16 -14.93
N GLY A 194 13.92 16.99 -15.34
CA GLY A 194 13.22 15.71 -15.17
C GLY A 194 12.95 15.39 -13.70
N LEU A 195 13.97 15.51 -12.84
CA LEU A 195 13.85 15.28 -11.40
C LEU A 195 12.85 16.24 -10.72
N VAL A 196 12.81 17.49 -11.15
CA VAL A 196 11.83 18.47 -10.65
C VAL A 196 10.41 18.08 -11.04
N SER A 197 10.20 17.57 -12.26
CA SER A 197 8.90 17.06 -12.70
C SER A 197 8.46 15.87 -11.84
N GLU A 198 9.34 14.89 -11.64
CA GLU A 198 9.08 13.72 -10.80
C GLU A 198 8.74 14.13 -9.35
N PHE A 199 9.54 15.03 -8.76
CA PHE A 199 9.30 15.54 -7.42
C PHE A 199 7.94 16.22 -7.29
N SER A 200 7.54 17.01 -8.30
CA SER A 200 6.21 17.62 -8.33
C SER A 200 5.09 16.57 -8.29
N ASP A 201 5.23 15.47 -9.03
CA ASP A 201 4.23 14.40 -9.04
C ASP A 201 4.18 13.62 -7.73
N GLU A 202 5.32 13.41 -7.08
CA GLU A 202 5.37 12.83 -5.73
C GLU A 202 4.67 13.71 -4.69
N VAL A 203 4.91 15.03 -4.72
CA VAL A 203 4.23 15.98 -3.83
C VAL A 203 2.71 15.96 -4.06
N LYS A 204 2.25 15.78 -5.31
CA LYS A 204 0.82 15.55 -5.59
C LYS A 204 0.32 14.24 -4.98
N GLY A 205 1.13 13.19 -4.94
CA GLY A 205 0.87 11.95 -4.22
C GLY A 205 0.64 12.20 -2.73
N VAL A 206 1.58 12.89 -2.07
CA VAL A 206 1.46 13.28 -0.65
C VAL A 206 0.21 14.13 -0.40
N ASN A 207 -0.13 15.04 -1.32
CA ASN A 207 -1.33 15.85 -1.21
C ASN A 207 -2.62 15.01 -1.19
N LYS A 208 -2.67 13.85 -1.86
CA LYS A 208 -3.82 12.93 -1.78
C LYS A 208 -3.97 12.36 -0.36
N ILE A 209 -2.86 11.98 0.26
CA ILE A 209 -2.83 11.49 1.65
C ILE A 209 -3.28 12.60 2.60
N ILE A 210 -2.83 13.84 2.39
CA ILE A 210 -3.26 15.00 3.18
C ILE A 210 -4.76 15.26 3.02
N VAL A 211 -5.33 15.08 1.83
CA VAL A 211 -6.79 15.18 1.63
C VAL A 211 -7.50 14.11 2.45
N ASN A 212 -7.08 12.84 2.39
CA ASN A 212 -7.69 11.76 3.18
C ASN A 212 -7.55 12.02 4.68
N PHE A 213 -6.41 12.52 5.13
CA PHE A 213 -6.20 12.98 6.49
C PHE A 213 -7.21 14.08 6.87
N ASN A 214 -7.38 15.11 6.04
CA ASN A 214 -8.31 16.20 6.31
C ASN A 214 -9.78 15.77 6.38
N LEU A 215 -10.13 14.70 5.65
CA LEU A 215 -11.46 14.10 5.67
C LEU A 215 -11.70 13.21 6.89
N SER A 216 -10.64 12.63 7.47
CA SER A 216 -10.74 11.72 8.63
C SER A 216 -10.60 12.42 9.99
N VAL A 217 -10.04 13.62 10.04
CA VAL A 217 -9.87 14.34 11.32
C VAL A 217 -11.22 14.81 11.91
N PRO A 218 -11.42 14.66 13.24
CA PRO A 218 -12.68 15.04 13.90
C PRO A 218 -12.83 16.55 14.12
N SER A 219 -11.80 17.36 13.86
CA SER A 219 -11.83 18.80 14.09
C SER A 219 -11.11 19.57 12.99
N LEU A 220 -11.73 20.67 12.53
CA LEU A 220 -11.16 21.57 11.51
C LEU A 220 -9.80 22.15 11.91
N ARG A 221 -9.55 22.34 13.21
CA ARG A 221 -8.25 22.84 13.70
C ARG A 221 -7.08 21.91 13.42
N LEU A 222 -7.36 20.62 13.20
CA LEU A 222 -6.34 19.61 12.91
C LEU A 222 -6.04 19.48 11.41
N GLN A 223 -6.89 20.05 10.54
CA GLN A 223 -6.70 19.98 9.09
C GLN A 223 -5.43 20.71 8.66
N LYS A 224 -4.77 20.17 7.62
CA LYS A 224 -3.52 20.68 7.06
C LYS A 224 -3.76 21.30 5.69
N ALA A 225 -3.00 22.36 5.40
CA ALA A 225 -2.99 22.95 4.06
C ALA A 225 -2.29 22.00 3.07
N LEU A 226 -2.76 22.01 1.82
CA LEU A 226 -2.10 21.29 0.73
C LEU A 226 -0.73 21.90 0.43
N LEU A 227 0.22 21.04 0.10
CA LEU A 227 1.58 21.40 -0.22
C LEU A 227 1.65 21.95 -1.64
N ARG A 228 2.43 23.03 -1.81
CA ARG A 228 2.77 23.59 -3.12
C ARG A 228 4.13 23.05 -3.55
N PRO A 229 4.25 22.32 -4.67
CA PRO A 229 5.52 21.72 -5.11
C PRO A 229 6.65 22.73 -5.23
N GLU A 230 6.35 23.93 -5.73
CA GLU A 230 7.33 24.98 -5.98
C GLU A 230 7.97 25.47 -4.68
N ARG A 231 7.15 25.60 -3.62
CA ARG A 231 7.61 26.04 -2.30
C ARG A 231 8.46 24.98 -1.61
N GLU A 232 8.11 23.70 -1.79
CA GLU A 232 8.91 22.62 -1.21
C GLU A 232 10.22 22.40 -1.98
N LEU A 233 10.22 22.64 -3.29
CA LEU A 233 11.41 22.63 -4.12
C LEU A 233 12.40 23.72 -3.69
N GLU A 234 11.93 24.95 -3.48
CA GLU A 234 12.76 26.07 -3.02
C GLU A 234 13.49 25.72 -1.71
N LYS A 235 12.78 25.14 -0.73
CA LYS A 235 13.37 24.68 0.53
C LYS A 235 14.50 23.66 0.32
N VAL A 236 14.34 22.73 -0.62
CA VAL A 236 15.38 21.73 -0.92
C VAL A 236 16.60 22.39 -1.57
N LEU A 237 16.36 23.33 -2.50
CA LEU A 237 17.43 24.06 -3.18
C LEU A 237 18.19 24.99 -2.22
N ASP A 238 17.50 25.66 -1.30
CA ASP A 238 18.14 26.51 -0.29
C ASP A 238 18.97 25.68 0.69
N ARG A 239 18.46 24.53 1.13
CA ARG A 239 19.25 23.56 1.92
C ARG A 239 20.51 23.11 1.17
N TYR A 240 20.43 22.92 -0.16
CA TYR A 240 21.60 22.61 -0.97
C TYR A 240 22.59 23.78 -1.03
N LYS A 241 22.13 25.03 -1.18
CA LYS A 241 23.01 26.22 -1.16
C LYS A 241 23.72 26.36 0.17
N GLU A 242 23.03 26.15 1.29
CA GLU A 242 23.61 26.16 2.63
C GLU A 242 24.70 25.09 2.78
N HIS A 243 24.40 23.85 2.35
CA HIS A 243 25.36 22.76 2.35
C HIS A 243 26.58 23.02 1.43
N ALA A 244 26.36 23.62 0.27
CA ALA A 244 27.43 24.01 -0.63
C ALA A 244 28.32 25.11 -0.03
N LYS A 245 27.73 26.05 0.71
CA LYS A 245 28.47 27.09 1.44
C LYS A 245 29.30 26.50 2.57
N SER A 246 28.75 25.56 3.35
CA SER A 246 29.50 24.92 4.44
C SER A 246 30.67 24.06 3.91
N MET A 247 30.48 23.35 2.81
CA MET A 247 31.54 22.57 2.14
C MET A 247 32.74 23.45 1.73
N LYS A 248 32.48 24.61 1.12
CA LYS A 248 33.55 25.55 0.72
C LYS A 248 34.34 26.07 1.93
N VAL A 249 33.65 26.43 3.01
CA VAL A 249 34.29 26.92 4.25
C VAL A 249 35.19 25.84 4.86
N SER A 250 34.77 24.57 4.85
CA SER A 250 35.63 23.47 5.34
C SER A 250 36.84 23.21 4.43
N GLU A 251 36.67 23.25 3.11
CA GLU A 251 37.77 23.11 2.15
C GLU A 251 38.81 24.23 2.34
N ASP A 252 38.36 25.48 2.49
CA ASP A 252 39.21 26.64 2.73
C ASP A 252 39.95 26.54 4.08
N ALA A 253 39.31 26.04 5.14
CA ALA A 253 39.94 25.82 6.44
C ALA A 253 41.05 24.76 6.38
N THR A 254 40.79 23.62 5.71
CA THR A 254 41.80 22.55 5.55
C THR A 254 43.00 22.98 4.70
N ARG A 255 42.81 23.91 3.75
CA ARG A 255 43.89 24.43 2.90
C ARG A 255 44.85 25.37 3.66
N ILE A 256 44.43 25.96 4.77
CA ILE A 256 45.26 26.85 5.59
C ILE A 256 46.16 26.06 6.56
N GLU A 257 45.78 24.83 6.91
CA GLU A 257 46.51 23.99 7.87
C GLU A 257 47.61 23.09 7.27
N GLU A 258 47.84 23.08 5.95
CA GLU A 258 48.99 22.38 5.35
C GLU A 258 50.26 23.26 5.40
N PRO A 259 51.23 23.01 6.30
CA PRO A 259 52.49 23.77 6.30
C PRO A 259 53.31 23.41 5.06
N LYS A 260 53.76 24.44 4.33
CA LYS A 260 54.71 24.33 3.21
C LYS A 260 56.03 23.71 3.71
N ILE A 261 56.18 22.39 3.62
CA ILE A 261 57.46 21.70 3.83
C ILE A 261 58.39 22.15 2.69
N THR A 262 59.16 23.19 2.96
CA THR A 262 60.13 23.74 2.01
C THR A 262 61.34 22.81 2.03
N ASN A 263 61.47 21.99 0.98
CA ASN A 263 62.66 21.18 0.72
C ASN A 263 63.90 22.09 0.57
N GLN A 264 64.61 22.37 1.67
CA GLN A 264 65.96 22.90 1.60
C GLN A 264 66.90 21.77 1.14
N LYS A 265 67.03 21.64 -0.18
CA LYS A 265 68.12 20.88 -0.78
C LYS A 265 69.44 21.56 -0.35
N HIS A 266 70.20 20.87 0.48
CA HIS A 266 71.61 21.17 0.77
C HIS A 266 72.38 21.43 -0.52
N GLN A 267 72.67 22.70 -0.80
CA GLN A 267 73.68 23.09 -1.77
C GLN A 267 74.98 23.28 -1.00
N LYS A 268 75.82 22.24 -1.03
CA LYS A 268 77.26 22.38 -0.77
C LYS A 268 77.83 23.28 -1.86
N VAL A 269 78.39 24.42 -1.49
CA VAL A 269 79.44 25.09 -2.26
C VAL A 269 80.48 25.63 -1.28
N TYR A 270 81.70 25.15 -1.47
CA TYR A 270 82.93 25.55 -0.80
C TYR A 270 83.36 26.94 -1.25
N THR A 271 83.86 27.76 -0.33
CA THR A 271 85.00 28.66 -0.61
C THR A 271 85.84 28.81 0.65
N GLU A 272 87.04 28.27 0.56
CA GLU A 272 88.20 28.59 1.38
C GLU A 272 88.62 30.06 1.18
N SER A 273 89.47 30.50 2.12
CA SER A 273 90.58 31.44 1.90
C SER A 273 90.42 32.89 2.40
N VAL A 274 91.24 33.18 3.42
CA VAL A 274 92.18 34.32 3.53
C VAL A 274 91.58 35.70 3.89
N TYR A 275 91.67 36.10 5.16
CA TYR A 275 92.71 36.98 5.74
C TYR A 275 92.49 37.13 7.25
#